data_AF-A0A434VBG2-F1
#
_entry.id   AF-A0A434VBG2-F1
#
_cell.length_a   1.000
_cell.length_b   1.000
_cell.length_c   1.000
_cell.angle_alpha   90.00
_cell.angle_beta   90.00
_cell.angle_gamma   90.00
#
_symmetry.space_group_name_H-M   'P 1'
#
loop_
_entity.id
_entity.type
_entity.pdbx_description
1 polymer ?
#
loop_
_entity_poly.entity_id
_entity_poly.type
_entity_poly.pdbx_seq_one_letter_code
_entity_poly.pdbx_strand_id
1 'polypeptide(L)' 'IALTGRPVFSVQHHPEASPGPQDSHYLFRRFVNLIRERRGEPALAERA' A
#
# COMPACT_ATOMS: atom_id res chain seq x y z
N ILE A 1 -2.71 -10.38 -4.29
CA ILE A 1 -2.96 -10.49 -5.75
C ILE A 1 -2.85 -9.09 -6.36
N ALA A 2 -2.30 -8.95 -7.56
CA ALA A 2 -2.23 -7.67 -8.28
C ALA A 2 -2.55 -7.88 -9.76
N LEU A 3 -3.18 -6.88 -10.39
CA LEU A 3 -3.55 -6.94 -11.80
C LEU A 3 -2.46 -6.33 -12.69
N THR A 4 -2.06 -7.04 -13.74
CA THR A 4 -1.08 -6.52 -14.71
C THR A 4 -1.65 -5.31 -15.46
N GLY A 5 -0.86 -4.23 -15.56
CA GLY A 5 -1.21 -3.03 -16.32
C GLY A 5 -2.22 -2.09 -15.65
N ARG A 6 -2.65 -2.35 -14.40
CA ARG A 6 -3.49 -1.44 -13.62
C ARG A 6 -2.99 -1.32 -12.18
N PRO A 7 -3.13 -0.15 -11.52
CA PRO A 7 -2.70 0.05 -10.13
C PRO A 7 -3.72 -0.55 -9.14
N VAL A 8 -3.98 -1.84 -9.25
CA VAL A 8 -5.00 -2.56 -8.45
C VAL A 8 -4.36 -3.77 -7.77
N PHE A 9 -4.57 -3.88 -6.46
CA PHE A 9 -4.13 -5.03 -5.68
C PHE A 9 -5.13 -5.34 -4.56
N SER A 10 -5.09 -6.57 -4.07
CA SER A 10 -5.84 -7.03 -2.91
C SER A 10 -5.01 -7.98 -2.05
N VAL A 11 -5.34 -8.04 -0.77
CA VAL A 11 -4.79 -8.99 0.20
C VAL A 11 -5.94 -9.69 0.91
N GLN A 12 -5.70 -10.93 1.35
CA GLN A 12 -6.72 -11.74 2.03
C GLN A 12 -6.66 -11.61 3.56
N HIS A 13 -5.48 -11.30 4.10
CA HIS A 13 -5.27 -11.09 5.53
C HIS A 13 -5.57 -9.64 5.94
N HIS A 14 -5.52 -9.39 7.25
CA HIS A 14 -5.75 -8.07 7.85
C HIS A 14 -4.43 -7.27 7.95
N PRO A 15 -4.13 -6.35 7.01
CA PRO A 15 -2.91 -5.55 7.06
C PRO A 15 -2.90 -4.50 8.18
N GLU A 16 -4.06 -4.17 8.73
CA GLU A 16 -4.27 -3.19 9.81
C GLU A 16 -3.81 -3.70 11.18
N ALA A 17 -3.64 -5.02 11.32
CA ALA A 17 -3.17 -5.69 12.53
C ALA A 17 -3.77 -5.14 13.85
N SER A 18 -4.88 -5.71 14.30
CA SER A 18 -5.51 -5.37 15.58
C SER A 18 -6.39 -6.52 16.10
N PRO A 19 -5.85 -7.47 16.89
CA PRO A 19 -4.43 -7.61 17.30
C PRO A 19 -3.55 -8.27 16.22
N GLY A 20 -2.23 -8.12 16.29
CA GLY A 20 -1.29 -8.84 15.42
C GLY A 20 0.00 -8.09 15.07
N PRO A 21 0.92 -8.73 14.32
CA PRO A 21 2.17 -8.11 13.85
C PRO A 21 1.91 -7.08 12.74
N GLN A 22 2.69 -5.99 12.72
CA GLN A 22 2.52 -4.87 11.79
C GLN A 22 3.26 -5.03 10.45
N ASP A 23 3.67 -6.26 10.12
CA ASP A 23 4.52 -6.57 8.96
C ASP A 23 3.89 -6.18 7.61
N SER A 24 2.56 -6.00 7.58
CA SER A 24 1.79 -5.65 6.38
C SER A 24 1.42 -4.17 6.27
N HIS A 25 1.85 -3.31 7.21
CA HIS A 25 1.52 -1.87 7.19
C HIS A 25 2.05 -1.13 5.95
N TYR A 26 3.08 -1.66 5.28
CA TYR A 26 3.61 -1.09 4.04
C TYR A 26 2.56 -1.03 2.92
N LEU A 27 1.53 -1.90 2.95
CA LEU A 27 0.45 -1.92 1.97
C LEU A 27 -0.37 -0.64 1.96
N PHE A 28 -0.54 0.02 3.12
CA PHE A 28 -1.19 1.32 3.19
C PHE A 28 -0.33 2.42 2.56
N ARG A 29 1.00 2.41 2.80
CA ARG A 29 1.91 3.36 2.14
C ARG A 29 1.90 3.15 0.63
N ARG A 30 1.93 1.90 0.17
CA ARG A 30 1.79 1.56 -1.25
C ARG A 30 0.49 2.13 -1.83
N PHE A 31 -0.65 1.92 -1.16
CA PHE A 31 -1.94 2.45 -1.61
C PHE A 31 -1.93 3.98 -1.73
N VAL A 32 -1.43 4.70 -0.72
CA VAL A 32 -1.33 6.17 -0.75
C VAL A 32 -0.40 6.65 -1.87
N ASN A 33 0.71 5.94 -2.12
CA ASN A 33 1.62 6.29 -3.21
C ASN A 33 0.97 6.15 -4.59
N LEU A 34 0.08 5.17 -4.80
CA LEU A 34 -0.70 5.07 -6.05
C LEU A 34 -1.66 6.27 -6.23
N ILE A 35 -2.25 6.78 -5.15
CA ILE A 35 -3.10 7.98 -5.20
C ILE A 35 -2.24 9.21 -5.55
N ARG A 36 -1.08 9.36 -4.92
CA ARG A 36 -0.14 10.46 -5.15
C ARG A 36 0.36 10.49 -6.59
N GLU A 37 0.76 9.34 -7.12
CA GLU A 37 1.16 9.18 -8.53
C GLU A 37 0.06 9.69 -9.46
N ARG A 38 -1.19 9.30 -9.21
CA ARG A 38 -2.34 9.75 -10.02
C ARG A 38 -2.58 11.26 -9.94
N ARG A 39 -2.16 11.91 -8.85
CA ARG A 39 -2.26 13.36 -8.62
C ARG A 39 -1.01 14.14 -9.07
N GLY A 40 0.04 13.46 -9.53
CA GLY A 40 1.33 14.11 -9.85
C GLY A 40 2.11 14.56 -8.61
N GLU A 41 1.83 13.98 -7.45
CA GLU A 41 2.50 14.28 -6.19
C GLU A 41 3.68 13.34 -5.94
N PRO A 42 4.74 13.79 -5.24
CA PRO A 42 5.87 12.93 -4.91
C PRO A 42 5.45 11.82 -3.95
N ALA A 43 6.02 10.62 -4.15
CA ALA A 43 5.79 9.47 -3.29
C ALA A 43 6.29 9.72 -1.85
N LEU A 44 5.64 9.09 -0.87
CA LEU A 44 6.13 9.03 0.50
C LEU A 44 7.38 8.14 0.56
N ALA A 45 8.43 8.61 1.24
CA ALA A 45 9.62 7.84 1.51
C ALA A 45 9.28 6.58 2.35
N GLU A 46 10.03 5.50 2.11
CA GLU A 46 10.02 4.37 3.03
C GLU A 46 10.61 4.79 4.38
N ARG A 47 10.05 4.28 5.47
CA ARG A 47 10.68 4.42 6.79
C ARG A 47 11.97 3.61 6.76
N ALA A 48 13.07 4.20 7.23
CA ALA A 48 14.28 3.47 7.62
C ALA A 48 13.97 2.50 8.78
#